data_AF-A0AAW3H9E5-F1
#
_entry.id   AF-A0AAW3H9E5-F1
#
_cell.length_a   1.000
_cell.length_b   1.000
_cell.length_c   1.000
_cell.angle_alpha   90.00
_cell.angle_beta   90.00
_cell.angle_gamma   90.00
#
_symmetry.space_group_name_H-M   'P 1'
#
loop_
_entity.id
_entity.type
_entity.pdbx_description
1 polymer ?
#
loop_
_entity_poly.entity_id
_entity_poly.type
_entity_poly.pdbx_seq_one_letter_code
_entity_poly.pdbx_strand_id
1 'polypeptide(L)'
;MNIFNTILTSIITSGIIGTLVSEYYQRKTLVKIMKRDFVIELFSNRFILNSGYIGDPTELNKSLGKIPIVFSDNKQVIEYYEKLFSGVSNENLLELIKAICTDKSVMIDISKWDDEMIMRALYINVDNNSEKCYKDTV
;
A
#
# COMPACT_ATOMS: atom_id res chain seq x y z
N MET A 1 28.99 0.60 48.87
CA MET A 1 28.11 1.16 47.81
C MET A 1 26.68 0.92 48.27
N ASN A 2 25.96 1.99 48.63
CA ASN A 2 24.70 1.89 49.38
C ASN A 2 23.59 1.26 48.53
N ILE A 3 22.84 0.31 49.09
CA ILE A 3 21.65 -0.33 48.51
C ILE A 3 20.71 0.68 47.83
N PHE A 4 20.61 1.89 48.39
CA PHE A 4 19.82 2.99 47.85
C PHE A 4 20.26 3.44 46.45
N ASN A 5 21.58 3.48 46.17
CA ASN A 5 22.12 3.86 44.87
C ASN A 5 21.86 2.76 43.82
N THR A 6 21.88 1.49 44.23
CA THR A 6 21.57 0.35 43.35
C THR A 6 20.08 0.34 42.97
N ILE A 7 19.19 0.62 43.93
CA ILE A 7 17.75 0.73 43.67
C ILE A 7 17.49 1.91 42.72
N LEU A 8 18.06 3.08 43.00
CA LEU A 8 17.86 4.27 42.18
C LEU A 8 18.37 4.09 40.74
N THR A 9 19.57 3.51 40.57
CA THR A 9 20.12 3.24 39.23
C THR A 9 19.33 2.19 38.45
N SER A 10 18.76 1.18 39.13
CA SER A 10 17.89 0.18 38.48
C SER A 10 16.57 0.79 37.96
N ILE A 11 15.97 1.73 38.70
CA ILE A 11 14.75 2.45 38.30
C ILE A 11 15.03 3.33 37.08
N ILE A 12 16.12 4.09 37.10
CA ILE A 12 16.50 4.97 35.98
C ILE A 12 16.79 4.14 34.72
N THR A 13 17.57 3.07 34.86
CA THR A 13 17.98 2.23 33.71
C THR A 13 16.78 1.51 33.08
N SER A 14 15.88 0.95 33.90
CA SER A 14 14.65 0.31 33.40
C SER A 14 13.69 1.31 32.74
N GLY A 15 13.59 2.53 33.27
CA GLY A 15 12.80 3.61 32.67
C GLY A 15 13.30 3.99 31.27
N ILE A 16 14.61 4.15 31.09
CA ILE A 16 15.22 4.49 29.79
C ILE A 16 15.05 3.37 28.76
N ILE A 17 15.22 2.10 29.17
CA ILE A 17 15.02 0.97 28.26
C ILE A 17 13.56 0.88 27.84
N GLY A 18 12.62 1.08 28.78
CA GLY A 18 11.19 1.06 28.49
C GLY A 18 10.75 2.11 27.47
N THR A 19 11.25 3.34 27.58
CA THR A 19 10.93 4.42 26.62
C THR A 19 11.47 4.12 25.23
N LEU A 20 12.71 3.63 25.12
CA LEU A 20 13.31 3.26 23.83
C LEU A 20 12.55 2.13 23.13
N VAL A 21 12.18 1.09 23.88
CA VAL A 21 11.39 -0.03 23.36
C VAL A 21 10.02 0.47 22.90
N SER A 22 9.33 1.27 23.73
CA SER A 22 8.02 1.83 23.38
C SER A 22 8.08 2.67 22.10
N GLU A 23 9.06 3.57 21.98
CA GLU A 23 9.25 4.39 20.78
C GLU A 23 9.49 3.53 19.54
N TYR A 24 10.32 2.49 19.66
CA TYR A 24 10.59 1.56 18.56
C TYR A 24 9.32 0.84 18.08
N TYR A 25 8.49 0.34 19.00
CA TYR A 25 7.22 -0.32 18.64
C TYR A 25 6.20 0.68 18.06
N GLN A 26 6.15 1.91 18.58
CA GLN A 26 5.29 2.95 18.03
C GLN A 26 5.68 3.28 16.59
N ARG A 27 6.96 3.50 16.30
CA ARG A 27 7.44 3.77 14.93
C ARG A 27 7.07 2.65 13.96
N LYS A 28 7.23 1.38 14.36
CA LYS A 28 6.80 0.23 13.54
C LYS A 28 5.30 0.22 13.27
N THR A 29 4.50 0.54 14.28
CA THR A 29 3.04 0.60 14.17
C THR A 29 2.62 1.71 13.21
N LEU A 30 3.24 2.90 13.30
CA LEU A 30 2.98 4.01 12.40
C LEU A 30 3.32 3.69 10.94
N VAL A 31 4.48 3.06 10.68
CA VAL A 31 4.84 2.61 9.33
C VAL A 31 3.81 1.62 8.78
N LYS A 32 3.33 0.69 9.61
CA LYS A 32 2.29 -0.27 9.23
C LYS A 32 0.97 0.40 8.88
N ILE A 33 0.52 1.37 9.68
CA ILE A 33 -0.70 2.14 9.41
C ILE A 33 -0.54 2.91 8.10
N MET A 34 0.53 3.70 7.95
CA MET A 34 0.79 4.51 6.77
C MET A 34 0.82 3.68 5.47
N LYS A 35 1.49 2.52 5.48
CA LYS A 35 1.53 1.64 4.31
C LYS A 35 0.17 1.02 3.99
N ARG A 36 -0.63 0.68 5.00
CA ARG A 36 -1.99 0.14 4.78
C ARG A 36 -2.94 1.20 4.27
N ASP A 37 -2.89 2.40 4.82
CA ASP A 37 -3.69 3.54 4.38
C ASP A 37 -3.39 3.89 2.93
N PHE A 38 -2.10 3.83 2.54
CA PHE A 38 -1.70 3.96 1.14
C PHE A 38 -2.37 2.91 0.25
N VAL A 39 -2.37 1.64 0.67
CA VAL A 39 -2.99 0.57 -0.13
C VAL A 39 -4.50 0.79 -0.26
N ILE A 40 -5.17 1.21 0.82
CA ILE A 40 -6.59 1.57 0.78
C ILE A 40 -6.83 2.73 -0.21
N GLU A 41 -5.99 3.77 -0.18
CA GLU A 41 -6.07 4.90 -1.12
C GLU A 41 -5.90 4.42 -2.58
N LEU A 42 -4.88 3.60 -2.84
CA LEU A 42 -4.60 3.05 -4.17
C LEU A 42 -5.77 2.24 -4.73
N PHE A 43 -6.34 1.33 -3.93
CA PHE A 43 -7.50 0.53 -4.34
C PHE A 43 -8.82 1.32 -4.34
N SER A 44 -8.90 2.45 -3.64
CA SER A 44 -10.03 3.37 -3.72
C SER A 44 -10.02 4.13 -5.03
N ASN A 45 -8.84 4.49 -5.53
CA ASN A 45 -8.63 5.15 -6.83
C ASN A 45 -8.71 4.21 -8.03
N ARG A 46 -9.07 2.93 -7.83
CA ARG A 46 -9.16 1.91 -8.89
C ARG A 46 -10.05 2.31 -10.08
N PHE A 47 -11.10 3.09 -9.85
CA PHE A 47 -12.00 3.51 -10.93
C PHE A 47 -11.31 4.40 -11.98
N ILE A 48 -10.21 5.07 -11.62
CA ILE A 48 -9.38 5.88 -12.54
C ILE A 48 -8.62 4.98 -13.52
N LEU A 49 -8.32 3.75 -13.13
CA LEU A 49 -7.67 2.76 -14.01
C LEU A 49 -8.64 2.21 -15.06
N ASN A 50 -9.95 2.42 -14.95
CA ASN A 50 -10.91 1.97 -15.95
C ASN A 50 -10.73 2.72 -17.29
N SER A 51 -10.71 1.99 -18.41
CA SER A 51 -10.62 2.55 -19.76
C SER A 51 -11.76 3.51 -20.12
N GLY A 52 -12.88 3.47 -19.40
CA GLY A 52 -14.01 4.39 -19.55
C GLY A 52 -13.94 5.65 -18.67
N TYR A 53 -12.86 5.87 -17.91
CA TYR A 53 -12.74 7.04 -17.04
C TYR A 53 -12.44 8.32 -17.85
N ILE A 54 -13.34 9.30 -17.78
CA ILE A 54 -13.25 10.59 -18.49
C ILE A 54 -12.77 11.72 -17.55
N GLY A 55 -12.40 11.39 -16.30
CA GLY A 55 -11.97 12.37 -15.31
C GLY A 55 -10.46 12.66 -15.30
N ASP A 56 -10.03 13.43 -14.29
CA ASP A 56 -8.64 13.83 -14.12
C ASP A 56 -7.76 12.69 -13.55
N PRO A 57 -6.76 12.17 -14.29
CA PRO A 57 -5.88 11.11 -13.81
C PRO A 57 -4.90 11.59 -12.72
N THR A 58 -4.90 12.88 -12.37
CA THR A 58 -3.99 13.48 -11.39
C THR A 58 -4.04 12.78 -10.03
N GLU A 59 -5.20 12.32 -9.56
CA GLU A 59 -5.30 11.63 -8.27
C GLU A 59 -4.59 10.28 -8.26
N LEU A 60 -4.68 9.50 -9.36
CA LEU A 60 -3.92 8.26 -9.50
C LEU A 60 -2.42 8.54 -9.58
N ASN A 61 -2.01 9.54 -10.37
CA ASN A 61 -0.60 9.93 -10.47
C ASN A 61 -0.02 10.42 -9.13
N LYS A 62 -0.83 11.15 -8.34
CA LYS A 62 -0.47 11.54 -6.97
C LYS A 62 -0.30 10.32 -6.08
N SER A 63 -1.22 9.36 -6.12
CA SER A 63 -1.08 8.12 -5.35
C SER A 63 0.16 7.34 -5.78
N LEU A 64 0.40 7.13 -7.09
CA LEU A 64 1.61 6.45 -7.58
C LEU A 64 2.90 7.20 -7.18
N GLY A 65 2.89 8.54 -7.20
CA GLY A 65 4.03 9.36 -6.76
C GLY A 65 4.40 9.21 -5.29
N LYS A 66 3.51 8.71 -4.43
CA LYS A 66 3.80 8.45 -3.00
C LYS A 66 4.56 7.14 -2.77
N ILE A 67 4.56 6.20 -3.73
CA ILE A 67 5.20 4.88 -3.60
C ILE A 67 6.66 4.95 -3.13
N PRO A 68 7.57 5.74 -3.78
CA PRO A 68 8.96 5.79 -3.36
C PRO A 68 9.16 6.37 -1.95
N ILE A 69 8.20 7.13 -1.44
CA ILE A 69 8.25 7.69 -0.08
C ILE A 69 7.80 6.63 0.93
N VAL A 70 6.62 6.03 0.69
CA VAL A 70 5.95 5.09 1.61
C VAL A 70 6.68 3.74 1.69
N PHE A 71 7.25 3.28 0.58
CA PHE A 71 7.94 1.99 0.46
C PHE A 71 9.45 2.13 0.23
N SER A 72 10.04 3.26 0.63
CA SER A 72 11.49 3.49 0.54
C SER A 72 12.35 2.39 1.19
N ASP A 73 11.82 1.67 2.19
CA ASP A 73 12.49 0.56 2.86
C ASP A 73 12.30 -0.81 2.18
N ASN A 74 11.52 -0.90 1.10
CA ASN A 74 11.24 -2.11 0.35
C ASN A 74 11.78 -2.03 -1.08
N LYS A 75 13.02 -2.52 -1.26
CA LYS A 75 13.73 -2.49 -2.54
C LYS A 75 12.95 -3.11 -3.69
N GLN A 76 12.24 -4.20 -3.45
CA GLN A 76 11.47 -4.89 -4.47
C GLN A 76 10.32 -4.02 -5.00
N VAL A 77 9.61 -3.30 -4.10
CA VAL A 77 8.57 -2.35 -4.51
C VAL A 77 9.16 -1.23 -5.35
N ILE A 78 10.33 -0.70 -4.96
CA ILE A 78 11.02 0.36 -5.71
C ILE A 78 11.47 -0.13 -7.09
N GLU A 79 12.03 -1.33 -7.20
CA GLU A 79 12.44 -1.93 -8.47
C GLU A 79 11.26 -2.08 -9.44
N TYR A 80 10.11 -2.59 -8.97
CA TYR A 80 8.91 -2.68 -9.81
C TYR A 80 8.30 -1.32 -10.15
N TYR A 81 8.41 -0.35 -9.24
CA TYR A 81 8.00 1.02 -9.49
C TYR A 81 8.82 1.66 -10.61
N GLU A 82 10.15 1.51 -10.59
CA GLU A 82 11.04 1.99 -11.67
C GLU A 82 10.73 1.31 -13.00
N LYS A 83 10.48 -0.02 -12.98
CA LYS A 83 10.09 -0.78 -14.18
C LYS A 83 8.82 -0.24 -14.82
N LEU A 84 7.83 0.17 -14.03
CA LEU A 84 6.58 0.75 -14.54
C LEU A 84 6.82 1.96 -15.44
N PHE A 85 7.82 2.80 -15.14
CA PHE A 85 8.17 3.97 -15.97
C PHE A 85 9.11 3.64 -17.13
N SER A 86 9.87 2.55 -17.05
CA SER A 86 10.72 2.08 -18.16
C SER A 86 9.93 1.44 -19.31
N GLY A 87 8.71 0.98 -19.02
CA GLY A 87 7.75 0.47 -20.01
C GLY A 87 6.41 0.20 -19.34
N VAL A 88 5.40 1.02 -19.63
CA VAL A 88 4.08 0.87 -19.03
C VAL A 88 3.41 -0.38 -19.61
N SER A 89 3.32 -1.44 -18.81
CA SER A 89 2.60 -2.67 -19.15
C SER A 89 1.72 -3.12 -17.99
N ASN A 90 0.64 -3.82 -18.32
CA ASN A 90 -0.26 -4.42 -17.33
C ASN A 90 0.48 -5.41 -16.41
N GLU A 91 1.50 -6.08 -16.94
CA GLU A 91 2.36 -7.01 -16.20
C GLU A 91 3.21 -6.27 -15.17
N ASN A 92 3.85 -5.15 -15.54
CA ASN A 92 4.64 -4.34 -14.62
C ASN A 92 3.78 -3.72 -13.51
N LEU A 93 2.55 -3.29 -13.84
CA LEU A 93 1.60 -2.83 -12.84
C LEU A 93 1.19 -3.96 -11.89
N LEU A 94 0.92 -5.15 -12.42
CA LEU A 94 0.56 -6.32 -11.61
C LEU A 94 1.68 -6.73 -10.65
N GLU A 95 2.93 -6.78 -11.12
CA GLU A 95 4.10 -7.08 -10.28
C GLU A 95 4.26 -6.06 -9.15
N LEU A 96 4.09 -4.77 -9.46
CA LEU A 96 4.13 -3.70 -8.47
C LEU A 96 3.04 -3.87 -7.40
N ILE A 97 1.80 -4.14 -7.81
CA ILE A 97 0.67 -4.33 -6.89
C ILE A 97 0.89 -5.56 -6.00
N LYS A 98 1.38 -6.67 -6.56
CA LYS A 98 1.73 -7.87 -5.78
C LYS A 98 2.81 -7.56 -4.73
N ALA A 99 3.86 -6.83 -5.11
CA ALA A 99 4.94 -6.45 -4.20
C ALA A 99 4.45 -5.52 -3.07
N ILE A 100 3.57 -4.57 -3.38
CA ILE A 100 2.95 -3.68 -2.40
C ILE A 100 2.09 -4.47 -1.40
N CYS A 101 1.24 -5.39 -1.89
CA CYS A 101 0.36 -6.19 -1.03
C CYS A 101 1.14 -7.14 -0.10
N THR A 102 2.25 -7.70 -0.60
CA THR A 102 3.10 -8.65 0.12
C THR A 102 4.17 -7.99 0.99
N ASP A 103 4.26 -6.65 1.00
CA ASP A 103 5.15 -5.91 1.90
C ASP A 103 4.93 -6.34 3.37
N LYS A 104 6.04 -6.52 4.09
CA LYS A 104 6.09 -7.01 5.49
C LYS A 104 5.24 -6.19 6.47
N SER A 105 4.95 -4.94 6.17
CA SER A 105 4.12 -4.06 7.01
C SER A 105 2.66 -4.06 6.55
N VAL A 106 2.40 -4.25 5.26
CA VAL A 106 1.05 -4.36 4.69
C VAL A 106 0.43 -5.71 5.05
N MET A 107 1.10 -6.81 4.66
CA MET A 107 0.70 -8.20 4.88
C MET A 107 -0.72 -8.51 4.41
N ILE A 108 -1.07 -8.10 3.19
CA ILE A 108 -2.32 -8.57 2.55
C ILE A 108 -2.03 -9.93 1.93
N ASP A 109 -2.76 -10.94 2.39
CA ASP A 109 -2.67 -12.29 1.84
C ASP A 109 -3.36 -12.34 0.47
N ILE A 110 -2.54 -12.34 -0.59
CA ILE A 110 -2.97 -12.48 -1.98
C ILE A 110 -2.73 -13.90 -2.53
N SER A 111 -2.36 -14.88 -1.69
CA SER A 111 -2.03 -16.23 -2.14
C SER A 111 -3.18 -16.95 -2.88
N LYS A 112 -4.42 -16.51 -2.60
CA LYS A 112 -5.64 -17.03 -3.24
C LYS A 112 -6.12 -16.20 -4.42
N TRP A 113 -5.45 -15.08 -4.71
CA TRP A 113 -5.85 -14.19 -5.80
C TRP A 113 -5.01 -14.56 -7.02
N ASP A 114 -5.66 -15.00 -8.08
CA ASP A 114 -4.98 -15.13 -9.36
C ASP A 114 -4.74 -13.74 -9.98
N ASP A 115 -3.87 -13.72 -10.98
CA ASP A 115 -3.45 -12.50 -11.68
C ASP A 115 -4.63 -11.75 -12.29
N GLU A 116 -5.62 -12.51 -12.75
CA GLU A 116 -6.83 -11.96 -13.33
C GLU A 116 -7.71 -11.30 -12.26
N MET A 117 -7.87 -11.91 -11.08
CA MET A 117 -8.62 -11.37 -9.96
C MET A 117 -8.00 -10.09 -9.42
N ILE A 118 -6.67 -10.02 -9.34
CA ILE A 118 -5.95 -8.80 -8.95
C ILE A 118 -6.24 -7.68 -9.95
N MET A 119 -6.17 -7.99 -11.25
CA MET A 119 -6.44 -7.02 -12.30
C MET A 119 -7.92 -6.61 -12.31
N ARG A 120 -8.87 -7.54 -12.22
CA ARG A 120 -10.31 -7.21 -12.10
C ARG A 120 -10.63 -6.37 -10.86
N ALA A 121 -9.91 -6.56 -9.75
CA ALA A 121 -10.05 -5.72 -8.57
C ALA A 121 -9.56 -4.28 -8.81
N LEU A 122 -8.69 -4.04 -9.79
CA LEU A 122 -8.20 -2.73 -10.21
C LEU A 122 -9.05 -2.13 -11.33
N TYR A 123 -9.56 -2.95 -12.25
CA TYR A 123 -10.39 -2.54 -13.38
C TYR A 123 -11.82 -3.02 -13.13
N ILE A 124 -12.71 -2.16 -12.60
CA ILE A 124 -14.14 -2.43 -12.67
C ILE A 124 -14.54 -2.28 -14.14
N ASN A 125 -14.52 -3.38 -14.90
CA ASN A 125 -15.26 -3.42 -16.16
C ASN A 125 -16.74 -3.27 -15.79
N VAL A 126 -17.31 -2.12 -16.12
CA VAL A 126 -18.75 -2.02 -16.26
C VAL A 126 -19.03 -2.77 -17.55
N ASP A 127 -19.51 -4.01 -17.45
CA ASP A 127 -20.01 -4.72 -18.62
C ASP A 127 -20.96 -3.79 -19.38
N ASN A 128 -20.72 -3.61 -20.68
CA ASN A 128 -21.58 -2.87 -21.61
C ASN A 128 -22.95 -3.57 -21.83
N ASN A 129 -23.56 -4.12 -20.77
CA ASN A 129 -24.92 -4.63 -20.79
C ASN A 129 -25.97 -3.55 -20.51
N SER A 130 -25.57 -2.32 -20.18
CA SER A 130 -26.50 -1.19 -20.02
C SER A 130 -26.93 -0.54 -21.35
N GLU A 131 -26.25 -0.81 -22.47
CA GLU A 131 -26.67 -0.31 -23.80
C GLU A 131 -27.82 -1.11 -24.43
N LYS A 132 -28.15 -2.29 -23.90
CA LYS A 132 -29.30 -3.07 -24.40
C LYS A 132 -30.65 -2.60 -23.87
N CYS A 133 -30.72 -1.98 -22.68
CA CYS A 133 -32.01 -1.55 -22.13
C CYS A 133 -32.55 -0.24 -22.72
N TYR A 134 -31.73 0.56 -23.42
CA TYR A 134 -32.18 1.83 -24.01
C TYR A 134 -32.69 1.72 -25.46
N LYS A 135 -32.42 0.61 -26.15
CA LYS A 135 -32.86 0.39 -27.54
C LYS A 135 -34.19 -0.35 -27.67
N ASP A 136 -34.74 -0.88 -26.57
CA ASP A 136 -36.03 -1.57 -26.55
C ASP A 136 -37.19 -0.65 -26.10
N THR A 137 -36.96 0.68 -25.99
CA THR A 137 -38.02 1.65 -25.61
C THR A 137 -38.19 2.78 -26.63
N VAL A 138 -38.06 2.47 -27.93
CA VAL A 138 -38.54 3.36 -29.02
C VAL A 138 -39.57 2.61 -29.85
#